data_AF-A0A7Y0TW09-F1
#
_entry.id   AF-A0A7Y0TW09-F1
#
_cell.length_a   1.000
_cell.length_b   1.000
_cell.length_c   1.000
_cell.angle_alpha   90.00
_cell.angle_beta   90.00
_cell.angle_gamma   90.00
#
_symmetry.space_group_name_H-M   'P 1'
#
loop_
_entity.id
_entity.type
_entity.pdbx_description
1 polymer ?
#
loop_
_entity_poly.entity_id
_entity_poly.type
_entity_poly.pdbx_seq_one_letter_code
_entity_poly.pdbx_strand_id
1 'polypeptide(L)'
;MLSPSSPQDSLDLETASPFHLLVVGDDVLPEEIDILAAQIWPQSNRAGLGLLELTSGAYLTGPWHLTPEAIVKLGLPLYLEFAYIISVPALRGKPVPQELWGRDPLWDAFREGGPEGLELEVLNGTRRMARRLAGALRFSTGPIIVPDPDSAVEMRVFSEVWLEPAACLQISQQVFPQAKLELGNAPDGDVSSGRNQRLTTAAARATHDPDGLRARAQEGVSPDERAWLHAEAEAFDEAAMSMPPVLDAYAISVDITPMSAVHVIVSGETAIPPALGHREDGLISYDLRWIAPDMALTEMNKPRRAYRLDRLKIIEAIENLAKPLAAATNGVIVDADEFVVSL
;
A
#
# COMPACT_ATOMS: atom_id res chain seq x y z
N MET A 1 15.42 26.62 12.13
CA MET A 1 14.91 26.81 10.76
C MET A 1 16.02 27.51 9.98
N LEU A 2 16.56 26.88 8.95
CA LEU A 2 17.45 27.56 8.01
C LEU A 2 16.60 28.53 7.17
N SER A 3 17.18 29.66 6.77
CA SER A 3 16.53 30.61 5.85
C SER A 3 16.15 29.93 4.53
N PRO A 4 15.12 30.40 3.80
CA PRO A 4 14.77 29.86 2.48
C PRO A 4 15.98 29.92 1.53
N SER A 5 16.30 28.82 0.86
CA SER A 5 17.41 28.74 -0.08
C SER A 5 17.09 29.39 -1.42
N SER A 6 18.12 29.96 -2.04
CA SER A 6 18.16 30.11 -3.49
C SER A 6 18.62 28.78 -4.11
N PRO A 7 18.15 28.40 -5.32
CA PRO A 7 18.51 27.13 -5.97
C PRO A 7 20.01 26.95 -6.27
N GLN A 8 20.86 27.94 -5.99
CA GLN A 8 22.32 27.87 -6.11
C GLN A 8 23.03 27.60 -4.78
N ASP A 9 22.30 27.50 -3.67
CA ASP A 9 22.90 27.31 -2.36
C ASP A 9 23.34 25.86 -2.17
N SER A 10 24.62 25.68 -1.84
CA SER A 10 25.21 24.37 -1.59
C SER A 10 24.95 23.92 -0.15
N LEU A 11 24.58 22.66 0.03
CA LEU A 11 24.45 22.01 1.33
C LEU A 11 25.67 21.11 1.57
N ASP A 12 26.52 21.51 2.52
CA ASP A 12 27.69 20.73 2.93
C ASP A 12 27.34 19.65 3.96
N LEU A 13 28.34 18.82 4.28
CA LEU A 13 28.15 17.70 5.21
C LEU A 13 27.72 18.16 6.60
N GLU A 14 28.35 19.21 7.13
CA GLU A 14 28.09 19.69 8.49
C GLU A 14 26.65 20.22 8.62
N THR A 15 26.18 20.97 7.62
CA THR A 15 24.82 21.54 7.59
C THR A 15 23.78 20.46 7.30
N ALA A 16 24.08 19.47 6.45
CA ALA A 16 23.17 18.36 6.13
C ALA A 16 22.98 17.38 7.29
N SER A 17 24.06 17.08 8.02
CA SER A 17 24.13 16.01 9.02
C SER A 17 23.06 16.05 10.14
N PRO A 18 22.60 17.19 10.67
CA PRO A 18 21.58 17.18 11.71
C PRO A 18 20.15 16.95 11.20
N PHE A 19 19.89 17.00 9.88
CA PHE A 19 18.51 17.01 9.35
C PHE A 19 18.08 15.70 8.68
N HIS A 20 16.76 15.53 8.59
CA HIS A 20 16.12 14.61 7.66
C HIS A 20 16.16 15.21 6.25
N LEU A 21 16.49 14.42 5.24
CA LEU A 21 16.65 14.85 3.87
C LEU A 21 15.85 13.93 2.94
N LEU A 22 15.11 14.54 2.02
CA LEU A 22 14.66 13.93 0.77
C LEU A 22 15.68 14.30 -0.30
N VAL A 23 16.29 13.31 -0.94
CA VAL A 23 17.35 13.52 -1.94
C VAL A 23 16.90 12.97 -3.28
N VAL A 24 17.07 13.75 -4.34
CA VAL A 24 16.57 13.48 -5.69
C VAL A 24 17.64 13.71 -6.76
N GLY A 25 17.41 13.17 -7.96
CA GLY A 25 18.27 13.37 -9.13
C GLY A 25 18.18 14.79 -9.69
N ASP A 26 19.02 15.09 -10.68
CA ASP A 26 19.04 16.36 -11.41
C ASP A 26 17.90 16.50 -12.43
N ASP A 27 17.22 15.39 -12.72
CA ASP A 27 16.05 15.29 -13.58
C ASP A 27 14.76 15.73 -12.89
N VAL A 28 14.74 15.85 -11.57
CA VAL A 28 13.55 16.20 -10.78
C VAL A 28 13.40 17.70 -10.65
N LEU A 29 12.29 18.23 -11.17
CA LEU A 29 11.94 19.64 -11.07
C LEU A 29 11.29 19.97 -9.71
N PRO A 30 11.49 21.18 -9.15
CA PRO A 30 10.83 21.61 -7.93
C PRO A 30 9.30 21.54 -7.99
N GLU A 31 8.71 21.75 -9.16
CA GLU A 31 7.26 21.64 -9.37
C GLU A 31 6.75 20.21 -9.18
N GLU A 32 7.56 19.18 -9.45
CA GLU A 32 7.18 17.79 -9.21
C GLU A 32 7.07 17.49 -7.71
N ILE A 33 7.94 18.09 -6.89
CA ILE A 33 7.86 18.01 -5.43
C ILE A 33 6.55 18.64 -4.94
N ASP A 34 6.16 19.79 -5.51
CA ASP A 34 4.92 20.48 -5.16
C ASP A 34 3.69 19.64 -5.51
N ILE A 35 3.69 19.05 -6.72
CA ILE A 35 2.59 18.19 -7.19
C ILE A 35 2.43 16.96 -6.29
N LEU A 36 3.52 16.29 -5.94
CA LEU A 36 3.45 15.11 -5.07
C LEU A 36 3.06 15.48 -3.64
N ALA A 37 3.58 16.59 -3.11
CA ALA A 37 3.20 17.07 -1.78
C ALA A 37 1.70 17.41 -1.70
N ALA A 38 1.14 18.05 -2.72
CA ALA A 38 -0.30 18.38 -2.78
C ALA A 38 -1.21 17.15 -2.80
N GLN A 39 -0.72 16.02 -3.27
CA GLN A 39 -1.49 14.77 -3.29
C GLN A 39 -1.47 14.02 -1.95
N ILE A 40 -0.39 14.17 -1.17
CA ILE A 40 -0.31 13.60 0.18
C ILE A 40 -0.98 14.53 1.19
N TRP A 41 -0.71 15.84 1.08
CA TRP A 41 -1.22 16.90 1.94
C TRP A 41 -1.95 17.95 1.09
N PRO A 42 -3.29 17.84 0.96
CA PRO A 42 -4.10 18.75 0.14
C PRO A 42 -3.99 20.24 0.52
N GLN A 43 -3.61 20.52 1.77
CA GLN A 43 -3.38 21.85 2.33
C GLN A 43 -1.95 22.38 2.10
N SER A 44 -1.07 21.59 1.47
CA SER A 44 0.30 22.00 1.22
C SER A 44 0.34 23.25 0.34
N ASN A 45 1.29 24.12 0.60
CA ASN A 45 1.38 25.39 -0.09
C ASN A 45 2.82 25.89 -0.14
N ARG A 46 3.19 26.50 -1.27
CA ARG A 46 4.48 27.15 -1.43
C ARG A 46 4.47 28.50 -0.70
N ALA A 47 5.08 28.53 0.48
CA ALA A 47 5.16 29.72 1.33
C ALA A 47 6.25 30.69 0.88
N GLY A 48 7.20 30.26 0.05
CA GLY A 48 8.24 31.13 -0.51
C GLY A 48 9.17 30.42 -1.49
N LEU A 49 10.19 31.15 -1.96
CA LEU A 49 11.27 30.56 -2.76
C LEU A 49 11.97 29.49 -1.93
N GLY A 50 12.00 28.28 -2.49
CA GLY A 50 12.60 27.13 -1.83
C GLY A 50 12.00 26.72 -0.49
N LEU A 51 10.78 27.17 -0.16
CA LEU A 51 10.06 26.78 1.06
C LEU A 51 8.66 26.28 0.70
N LEU A 52 8.44 24.99 0.93
CA LEU A 52 7.16 24.31 0.77
C LEU A 52 6.63 23.90 2.14
N GLU A 53 5.47 24.41 2.53
CA GLU A 53 4.74 23.92 3.69
C GLU A 53 3.98 22.66 3.28
N LEU A 54 4.26 21.54 3.94
CA LEU A 54 3.56 20.28 3.69
C LEU A 54 2.22 20.29 4.43
N THR A 55 2.29 20.58 5.73
CA THR A 55 1.15 20.70 6.62
C THR A 55 1.56 21.59 7.80
N SER A 56 0.62 21.94 8.67
CA SER A 56 0.88 22.79 9.85
C SER A 56 2.01 22.19 10.70
N GLY A 57 3.17 22.86 10.71
CA GLY A 57 4.35 22.45 11.48
C GLY A 57 5.33 21.53 10.74
N ALA A 58 5.13 21.27 9.44
CA ALA A 58 6.05 20.48 8.63
C ALA A 58 6.37 21.17 7.30
N TYR A 59 7.67 21.25 6.96
CA TYR A 59 8.17 22.01 5.80
C TYR A 59 9.26 21.25 5.06
N LEU A 60 9.34 21.46 3.74
CA LEU A 60 10.53 21.16 2.93
C LEU A 60 11.23 22.47 2.58
N THR A 61 12.55 22.51 2.78
CA THR A 61 13.39 23.59 2.23
C THR A 61 14.37 23.06 1.20
N GLY A 62 14.44 23.70 0.05
CA GLY A 62 15.25 23.26 -1.09
C GLY A 62 14.66 23.71 -2.42
N PRO A 63 15.26 23.33 -3.56
CA PRO A 63 16.37 22.39 -3.66
C PRO A 63 17.69 23.01 -3.17
N TRP A 64 18.53 22.19 -2.53
CA TRP A 64 19.92 22.50 -2.20
C TRP A 64 20.85 21.58 -2.99
N HIS A 65 21.90 22.13 -3.60
CA HIS A 65 22.92 21.30 -4.25
C HIS A 65 23.80 20.61 -3.20
N LEU A 66 23.89 19.29 -3.22
CA LEU A 66 24.78 18.57 -2.32
C LEU A 66 26.24 18.66 -2.79
N THR A 67 27.16 18.90 -1.85
CA THR A 67 28.58 18.80 -2.18
C THR A 67 28.98 17.34 -2.43
N PRO A 68 29.98 17.07 -3.28
CA PRO A 68 30.46 15.70 -3.50
C PRO A 68 30.92 15.00 -2.21
N GLU A 69 31.47 15.76 -1.27
CA GLU A 69 31.82 15.25 0.06
C GLU A 69 30.58 14.81 0.84
N ALA A 70 29.52 15.62 0.84
CA ALA A 70 28.27 15.28 1.51
C ALA A 70 27.66 14.01 0.91
N ILE A 71 27.58 13.88 -0.41
CA ILE A 71 27.04 12.67 -1.09
C ILE A 71 27.76 11.40 -0.60
N VAL A 72 29.10 11.41 -0.66
CA VAL A 72 29.91 10.24 -0.27
C VAL A 72 29.81 9.94 1.23
N LYS A 73 29.91 10.97 2.09
CA LYS A 73 29.96 10.80 3.54
C LYS A 73 28.60 10.48 4.16
N LEU A 74 27.51 10.93 3.54
CA LEU A 74 26.14 10.57 3.92
C LEU A 74 25.71 9.21 3.36
N GLY A 75 26.54 8.60 2.49
CA GLY A 75 26.28 7.29 1.90
C GLY A 75 25.21 7.30 0.80
N LEU A 76 24.94 8.46 0.21
CA LEU A 76 23.91 8.65 -0.81
C LEU A 76 24.33 8.03 -2.17
N PRO A 77 23.39 7.51 -2.97
CA PRO A 77 23.67 7.14 -4.35
C PRO A 77 24.26 8.30 -5.17
N LEU A 78 25.25 8.01 -6.02
CA LEU A 78 26.02 9.03 -6.75
C LEU A 78 25.24 9.76 -7.86
N TYR A 79 24.06 9.25 -8.23
CA TYR A 79 23.18 9.89 -9.22
C TYR A 79 22.25 10.93 -8.58
N LEU A 80 22.26 11.06 -7.24
CA LEU A 80 21.46 12.04 -6.54
C LEU A 80 22.28 13.31 -6.30
N GLU A 81 21.70 14.46 -6.60
CA GLU A 81 22.40 15.76 -6.57
C GLU A 81 21.71 16.78 -5.66
N PHE A 82 20.39 16.78 -5.61
CA PHE A 82 19.61 17.79 -4.90
C PHE A 82 19.01 17.24 -3.61
N ALA A 83 19.03 18.04 -2.55
CA ALA A 83 18.41 17.72 -1.28
C ALA A 83 17.30 18.72 -0.92
N TYR A 84 16.26 18.20 -0.29
CA TYR A 84 15.23 18.96 0.42
C TYR A 84 15.31 18.62 1.89
N ILE A 85 15.52 19.63 2.73
CA ILE A 85 15.58 19.47 4.19
C ILE A 85 14.15 19.32 4.70
N ILE A 86 13.88 18.21 5.36
CA ILE A 86 12.60 17.90 6.00
C ILE A 86 12.62 18.48 7.41
N SER A 87 11.86 19.54 7.60
CA SER A 87 11.70 20.22 8.90
C SER A 87 10.38 19.81 9.53
N VAL A 88 10.44 18.92 10.53
CA VAL A 88 9.29 18.48 11.32
C VAL A 88 9.72 18.35 12.79
N PRO A 89 8.89 18.75 13.77
CA PRO A 89 9.19 18.54 15.19
C PRO A 89 9.40 17.06 15.49
N ALA A 90 10.51 16.74 16.17
CA ALA A 90 10.78 15.37 16.59
C ALA A 90 9.76 14.93 17.64
N LEU A 91 9.06 13.83 17.35
CA LEU A 91 8.14 13.17 18.25
C LEU A 91 8.50 11.69 18.27
N ARG A 92 9.26 11.29 19.30
CA ARG A 92 9.81 9.95 19.42
C ARG A 92 9.11 9.16 20.51
N GLY A 93 8.71 7.95 20.14
CA GLY A 93 8.11 6.97 21.04
C GLY A 93 9.13 6.20 21.85
N LYS A 94 8.70 5.02 22.31
CA LYS A 94 9.57 4.03 22.95
C LYS A 94 10.55 3.41 21.93
N PRO A 95 11.63 2.78 22.39
CA PRO A 95 12.49 1.98 21.53
C PRO A 95 11.68 0.96 20.71
N VAL A 96 12.06 0.80 19.46
CA VAL A 96 11.39 -0.11 18.53
C VAL A 96 11.60 -1.56 19.00
N PRO A 97 10.52 -2.35 19.16
CA PRO A 97 10.61 -3.76 19.52
C PRO A 97 11.53 -4.55 18.58
N GLN A 98 12.31 -5.50 19.13
CA GLN A 98 13.30 -6.27 18.36
C GLN A 98 12.67 -7.11 17.24
N GLU A 99 11.40 -7.48 17.40
CA GLU A 99 10.61 -8.25 16.43
C GLU A 99 10.40 -7.50 15.11
N LEU A 100 10.50 -6.17 15.14
CA LEU A 100 10.36 -5.30 13.96
C LEU A 100 11.69 -4.99 13.26
N TRP A 101 12.82 -5.40 13.84
CA TRP A 101 14.13 -5.10 13.25
C TRP A 101 14.31 -5.84 11.93
N GLY A 102 14.84 -5.15 10.92
CA GLY A 102 15.03 -5.70 9.58
C GLY A 102 13.74 -5.92 8.77
N ARG A 103 12.57 -5.56 9.31
CA ARG A 103 11.28 -5.64 8.60
C ARG A 103 11.01 -4.39 7.75
N ASP A 104 11.18 -3.23 8.36
CA ASP A 104 11.08 -1.94 7.68
C ASP A 104 12.36 -1.12 7.92
N PRO A 105 13.05 -0.67 6.86
CA PRO A 105 14.19 0.23 6.96
C PRO A 105 13.92 1.50 7.80
N LEU A 106 12.68 1.99 7.86
CA LEU A 106 12.32 3.14 8.70
C LEU A 106 12.51 2.82 10.19
N TRP A 107 12.07 1.65 10.64
CA TRP A 107 12.25 1.22 12.02
C TRP A 107 13.70 0.92 12.36
N ASP A 108 14.48 0.45 11.38
CA ASP A 108 15.93 0.31 11.54
C ASP A 108 16.66 1.65 11.68
N ALA A 109 16.15 2.72 11.07
CA ALA A 109 16.69 4.08 11.24
C ALA A 109 16.46 4.67 12.64
N PHE A 110 15.39 4.25 13.31
CA PHE A 110 14.93 4.87 14.56
C PHE A 110 14.81 3.87 15.73
N ARG A 111 15.74 2.92 15.84
CA ARG A 111 15.70 1.84 16.85
C ARG A 111 15.55 2.32 18.30
N GLU A 112 16.21 3.42 18.67
CA GLU A 112 16.19 3.96 20.04
C GLU A 112 14.88 4.69 20.38
N GLY A 113 14.07 5.06 19.38
CA GLY A 113 12.82 5.77 19.56
C GLY A 113 12.15 6.01 18.22
N GLY A 114 11.12 5.22 17.91
CA GLY A 114 10.42 5.29 16.63
C GLY A 114 9.72 6.65 16.44
N PRO A 115 9.68 7.21 15.22
CA PRO A 115 8.83 8.38 14.93
C PRO A 115 7.36 8.07 15.22
N GLU A 116 6.65 9.03 15.80
CA GLU A 116 5.22 8.99 16.04
C GLU A 116 4.55 10.27 15.53
N GLY A 117 3.21 10.26 15.46
CA GLY A 117 2.39 11.42 15.08
C GLY A 117 2.84 12.07 13.77
N LEU A 118 2.98 13.41 13.79
CA LEU A 118 3.31 14.21 12.60
C LEU A 118 4.68 13.82 12.00
N GLU A 119 5.65 13.45 12.82
CA GLU A 119 6.96 13.04 12.32
C GLU A 119 6.85 11.75 11.50
N LEU A 120 6.12 10.74 12.00
CA LEU A 120 5.91 9.49 11.27
C LEU A 120 5.15 9.71 9.96
N GLU A 121 4.11 10.55 10.00
CA GLU A 121 3.32 10.91 8.81
C GLU A 121 4.21 11.54 7.73
N VAL A 122 5.00 12.55 8.09
CA VAL A 122 5.89 13.26 7.15
C VAL A 122 6.97 12.36 6.59
N LEU A 123 7.59 11.51 7.42
CA LEU A 123 8.63 10.59 6.94
C LEU A 123 8.07 9.49 6.03
N ASN A 124 6.85 9.00 6.27
CA ASN A 124 6.18 8.07 5.37
C ASN A 124 5.73 8.74 4.06
N GLY A 125 5.19 9.96 4.13
CA GLY A 125 4.82 10.74 2.93
C GLY A 125 6.03 11.03 2.04
N THR A 126 7.13 11.51 2.64
CA THR A 126 8.37 11.76 1.90
C THR A 126 9.04 10.47 1.38
N ARG A 127 8.81 9.31 2.02
CA ARG A 127 9.25 8.01 1.51
C ARG A 127 8.49 7.62 0.23
N ARG A 128 7.19 7.88 0.17
CA ARG A 128 6.37 7.71 -1.04
C ARG A 128 6.90 8.59 -2.17
N MET A 129 7.17 9.86 -1.88
CA MET A 129 7.80 10.79 -2.84
C MET A 129 9.16 10.28 -3.32
N ALA A 130 10.03 9.85 -2.39
CA ALA A 130 11.35 9.31 -2.73
C ALA A 130 11.23 8.06 -3.63
N ARG A 131 10.28 7.16 -3.38
CA ARG A 131 10.05 6.00 -4.25
C ARG A 131 9.65 6.42 -5.66
N ARG A 132 8.69 7.34 -5.77
CA ARG A 132 8.19 7.84 -7.06
C ARG A 132 9.26 8.54 -7.89
N LEU A 133 10.14 9.29 -7.23
CA LEU A 133 11.20 10.09 -7.85
C LEU A 133 12.52 9.32 -7.99
N ALA A 134 12.54 8.01 -7.73
CA ALA A 134 13.76 7.20 -7.64
C ALA A 134 14.85 7.83 -6.73
N GLY A 135 14.41 8.56 -5.70
CA GLY A 135 15.24 9.27 -4.73
C GLY A 135 15.64 8.44 -3.52
N ALA A 136 16.18 9.13 -2.51
CA ALA A 136 16.56 8.54 -1.23
C ALA A 136 16.09 9.40 -0.06
N LEU A 137 15.91 8.75 1.10
CA LEU A 137 15.76 9.42 2.38
C LEU A 137 17.01 9.21 3.22
N ARG A 138 17.49 10.29 3.80
CA ARG A 138 18.54 10.26 4.82
C ARG A 138 17.99 10.90 6.08
N PHE A 139 18.00 10.17 7.19
CA PHE A 139 17.57 10.72 8.46
C PHE A 139 18.72 11.29 9.27
N SER A 140 18.43 12.01 10.34
CA SER A 140 19.44 12.56 11.25
C SER A 140 20.13 11.47 12.06
N THR A 141 19.59 10.25 12.03
CA THR A 141 20.09 9.05 12.70
C THR A 141 19.90 7.82 11.81
N GLY A 142 20.65 6.76 12.09
CA GLY A 142 20.47 5.47 11.43
C GLY A 142 20.86 5.44 9.94
N PRO A 143 20.60 4.30 9.26
CA PRO A 143 20.87 4.13 7.83
C PRO A 143 20.01 5.03 6.93
N ILE A 144 20.50 5.25 5.72
CA ILE A 144 19.71 5.80 4.62
C ILE A 144 18.69 4.77 4.11
N ILE A 145 17.61 5.26 3.53
CA ILE A 145 16.62 4.45 2.81
C ILE A 145 16.67 4.85 1.34
N VAL A 146 16.85 3.87 0.46
CA VAL A 146 16.67 4.04 -0.99
C VAL A 146 15.50 3.13 -1.36
N PRO A 147 14.26 3.67 -1.45
CA PRO A 147 13.11 2.87 -1.84
C PRO A 147 13.30 2.32 -3.26
N ASP A 148 12.88 1.09 -3.48
CA ASP A 148 12.86 0.50 -4.82
C ASP A 148 11.70 1.12 -5.62
N PRO A 149 11.96 1.91 -6.68
CA PRO A 149 10.91 2.61 -7.43
C PRO A 149 9.89 1.65 -8.05
N ASP A 150 10.32 0.46 -8.42
CA ASP A 150 9.46 -0.55 -9.03
C ASP A 150 8.57 -1.27 -7.98
N SER A 151 8.70 -0.98 -6.68
CA SER A 151 7.98 -1.69 -5.59
C SER A 151 6.53 -1.35 -5.42
N ALA A 152 6.11 -0.20 -5.92
CA ALA A 152 4.71 0.16 -6.04
C ALA A 152 4.12 -0.54 -7.29
N VAL A 153 3.68 -1.79 -7.12
CA VAL A 153 3.12 -2.61 -8.22
C VAL A 153 1.61 -2.45 -8.33
N GLU A 154 0.93 -2.26 -7.20
CA GLU A 154 -0.52 -2.19 -7.13
C GLU A 154 -1.06 -0.87 -7.68
N MET A 155 -2.29 -0.91 -8.20
CA MET A 155 -3.02 0.28 -8.62
C MET A 155 -4.48 0.17 -8.20
N ARG A 156 -5.14 1.31 -8.03
CA ARG A 156 -6.56 1.41 -7.76
C ARG A 156 -7.19 2.32 -8.80
N VAL A 157 -8.39 1.97 -9.26
CA VAL A 157 -9.24 2.88 -10.02
C VAL A 157 -10.40 3.28 -9.13
N PHE A 158 -10.55 4.58 -8.89
CA PHE A 158 -11.66 5.12 -8.12
C PHE A 158 -12.72 5.71 -9.04
N SER A 159 -13.98 5.34 -8.85
CA SER A 159 -15.10 5.85 -9.65
C SER A 159 -16.40 5.90 -8.84
N GLU A 160 -17.34 6.75 -9.24
CA GLU A 160 -18.72 6.73 -8.77
C GLU A 160 -19.55 5.60 -9.44
N VAL A 161 -19.00 4.95 -10.47
CA VAL A 161 -19.68 3.92 -11.26
C VAL A 161 -19.35 2.54 -10.74
N TRP A 162 -20.39 1.82 -10.29
CA TRP A 162 -20.34 0.38 -10.05
C TRP A 162 -20.56 -0.39 -11.36
N LEU A 163 -19.56 -1.16 -11.79
CA LEU A 163 -19.71 -2.11 -12.87
C LEU A 163 -20.29 -3.41 -12.32
N GLU A 164 -21.29 -3.95 -13.01
CA GLU A 164 -21.75 -5.31 -12.72
C GLU A 164 -20.60 -6.32 -12.99
N PRO A 165 -20.52 -7.42 -12.23
CA PRO A 165 -19.44 -8.40 -12.38
C PRO A 165 -19.21 -8.89 -13.82
N ALA A 166 -20.30 -9.10 -14.56
CA ALA A 166 -20.23 -9.53 -15.96
C ALA A 166 -19.62 -8.46 -16.89
N ALA A 167 -19.93 -7.18 -16.66
CA ALA A 167 -19.38 -6.06 -17.44
C ALA A 167 -17.89 -5.87 -17.13
N CYS A 168 -17.53 -5.93 -15.85
CA CYS A 168 -16.14 -5.85 -15.42
C CYS A 168 -15.32 -7.02 -15.99
N LEU A 169 -15.86 -8.25 -15.94
CA LEU A 169 -15.24 -9.43 -16.54
C LEU A 169 -15.04 -9.26 -18.05
N GLN A 170 -16.05 -8.76 -18.76
CA GLN A 170 -15.96 -8.54 -20.20
C GLN A 170 -14.83 -7.54 -20.55
N ILE A 171 -14.68 -6.47 -19.76
CA ILE A 171 -13.58 -5.51 -19.93
C ILE A 171 -12.22 -6.20 -19.67
N SER A 172 -12.10 -6.94 -18.56
CA SER A 172 -10.87 -7.69 -18.26
C SER A 172 -10.54 -8.73 -19.34
N GLN A 173 -11.54 -9.40 -19.92
CA GLN A 173 -11.35 -10.39 -20.99
C GLN A 173 -10.94 -9.81 -22.33
N GLN A 174 -11.22 -8.54 -22.61
CA GLN A 174 -10.69 -7.86 -23.80
C GLN A 174 -9.17 -7.69 -23.74
N VAL A 175 -8.62 -7.53 -22.53
CA VAL A 175 -7.18 -7.43 -22.28
C VAL A 175 -6.58 -8.83 -22.14
N PHE A 176 -7.19 -9.66 -21.29
CA PHE A 176 -6.73 -10.99 -20.93
C PHE A 176 -7.87 -12.01 -21.05
N PRO A 177 -7.97 -12.74 -22.18
CA PRO A 177 -9.07 -13.68 -22.43
C PRO A 177 -9.25 -14.76 -21.35
N GLN A 178 -8.20 -15.09 -20.59
CA GLN A 178 -8.24 -16.05 -19.49
C GLN A 178 -8.81 -15.51 -18.17
N ALA A 179 -9.20 -14.24 -18.10
CA ALA A 179 -9.79 -13.63 -16.90
C ALA A 179 -11.07 -14.35 -16.47
N LYS A 180 -11.25 -14.54 -15.16
CA LYS A 180 -12.36 -15.28 -14.57
C LYS A 180 -12.96 -14.49 -13.41
N LEU A 181 -14.28 -14.59 -13.26
CA LEU A 181 -14.97 -14.09 -12.08
C LEU A 181 -14.74 -15.06 -10.92
N GLU A 182 -14.22 -14.55 -9.81
CA GLU A 182 -14.10 -15.27 -8.55
C GLU A 182 -15.44 -15.18 -7.82
N LEU A 183 -16.18 -16.29 -7.82
CA LEU A 183 -17.36 -16.46 -7.00
C LEU A 183 -16.92 -17.23 -5.76
N GLY A 184 -17.18 -16.69 -4.56
CA GLY A 184 -16.75 -17.22 -3.25
C GLY A 184 -17.23 -18.62 -2.86
N ASN A 185 -17.64 -19.44 -3.83
CA ASN A 185 -18.14 -20.80 -3.68
C ASN A 185 -17.31 -21.85 -4.45
N ALA A 186 -16.15 -21.49 -5.02
CA ALA A 186 -15.24 -22.52 -5.50
C ALA A 186 -14.68 -23.26 -4.27
N PRO A 187 -14.99 -24.56 -4.07
CA PRO A 187 -14.37 -25.31 -2.98
C PRO A 187 -12.86 -25.23 -3.18
N ASP A 188 -12.13 -24.80 -2.15
CA ASP A 188 -10.67 -24.72 -2.16
C ASP A 188 -10.09 -25.93 -2.89
N GLY A 189 -9.49 -25.65 -4.05
CA GLY A 189 -8.80 -26.63 -4.86
C GLY A 189 -7.59 -27.12 -4.08
N ASP A 190 -7.76 -28.25 -3.39
CA ASP A 190 -6.74 -29.08 -2.77
C ASP A 190 -5.48 -28.32 -2.25
N VAL A 191 -5.68 -27.42 -1.30
CA VAL A 191 -4.57 -26.84 -0.53
C VAL A 191 -4.05 -27.91 0.44
N SER A 192 -3.23 -28.83 -0.09
CA SER A 192 -2.53 -29.85 0.68
C SER A 192 -1.42 -29.22 1.51
N SER A 193 -1.78 -28.54 2.61
CA SER A 193 -0.84 -28.19 3.67
C SER A 193 -1.05 -29.11 4.88
N GLY A 194 -0.01 -29.89 5.17
CA GLY A 194 0.33 -30.47 6.48
C GLY A 194 -0.73 -31.27 7.25
N ARG A 195 -0.61 -32.61 7.23
CA ARG A 195 -1.10 -33.55 8.28
C ARG A 195 -2.57 -33.43 8.74
N ASN A 196 -3.45 -32.78 7.98
CA ASN A 196 -4.87 -32.82 8.26
C ASN A 196 -5.45 -34.16 7.77
N GLN A 197 -6.00 -34.93 8.69
CA GLN A 197 -6.76 -36.13 8.38
C GLN A 197 -7.88 -35.70 7.42
N ARG A 198 -7.83 -36.08 6.15
CA ARG A 198 -8.88 -35.71 5.18
C ARG A 198 -10.20 -36.34 5.63
N LEU A 199 -11.07 -35.54 6.23
CA LEU A 199 -12.42 -35.93 6.62
C LEU A 199 -13.29 -35.94 5.36
N THR A 200 -13.27 -37.07 4.64
CA THR A 200 -13.91 -37.20 3.32
C THR A 200 -15.43 -37.26 3.40
N THR A 201 -16.02 -37.53 4.57
CA THR A 201 -17.47 -37.64 4.74
C THR A 201 -18.03 -36.50 5.61
N ALA A 202 -19.27 -36.10 5.32
CA ALA A 202 -19.98 -35.09 6.12
C ALA A 202 -20.13 -35.52 7.59
N ALA A 203 -20.36 -36.81 7.85
CA ALA A 203 -20.41 -37.36 9.20
C ALA A 203 -19.08 -37.21 9.96
N ALA A 204 -17.95 -37.51 9.29
CA ALA A 204 -16.63 -37.36 9.90
C ALA A 204 -16.31 -35.90 10.22
N ARG A 205 -16.71 -34.95 9.35
CA ARG A 205 -16.57 -33.50 9.60
C ARG A 205 -17.45 -33.04 10.77
N ALA A 206 -18.70 -33.49 10.82
CA ALA A 206 -19.64 -33.14 11.89
C ALA A 206 -19.17 -33.59 13.27
N THR A 207 -18.49 -34.75 13.36
CA THR A 207 -18.00 -35.31 14.63
C THR A 207 -16.54 -34.96 14.96
N HIS A 208 -15.83 -34.28 14.06
CA HIS A 208 -14.43 -33.92 14.30
C HIS A 208 -14.35 -32.79 15.34
N ASP A 209 -13.63 -33.05 16.44
CA ASP A 209 -13.35 -32.09 17.51
C ASP A 209 -12.02 -32.47 18.22
N PRO A 210 -10.88 -32.41 17.52
CA PRO A 210 -9.60 -32.90 18.06
C PRO A 210 -9.14 -32.09 19.28
N ASP A 211 -9.49 -30.81 19.35
CA ASP A 211 -9.09 -29.87 20.41
C ASP A 211 -10.16 -29.74 21.52
N GLY A 212 -11.27 -30.50 21.42
CA GLY A 212 -12.38 -30.46 22.37
C GLY A 212 -13.07 -29.09 22.42
N LEU A 213 -12.95 -28.26 21.39
CA LEU A 213 -13.51 -26.92 21.34
C LEU A 213 -15.03 -26.97 21.38
N ARG A 214 -15.66 -27.92 20.68
CA ARG A 214 -17.12 -28.08 20.70
C ARG A 214 -17.57 -28.55 22.08
N ALA A 215 -16.86 -29.51 22.68
CA ALA A 215 -17.17 -29.96 24.04
C ALA A 215 -17.04 -28.84 25.09
N ARG A 216 -15.98 -28.01 25.01
CA ARG A 216 -15.75 -26.86 25.90
C ARG A 216 -16.75 -25.73 25.68
N ALA A 217 -17.18 -25.49 24.44
CA ALA A 217 -18.21 -24.51 24.13
C ALA A 217 -19.60 -24.94 24.64
N GLN A 218 -19.83 -26.24 24.81
CA GLN A 218 -21.06 -26.80 25.38
C GLN A 218 -21.03 -26.89 26.90
N GLU A 219 -19.86 -26.74 27.53
CA GLU A 219 -19.69 -26.81 28.98
C GLU A 219 -20.37 -25.60 29.65
N GLY A 220 -21.36 -25.87 30.50
CA GLY A 220 -22.15 -24.82 31.16
C GLY A 220 -23.41 -24.37 30.40
N VAL A 221 -23.65 -24.85 29.18
CA VAL A 221 -24.86 -24.52 28.40
C VAL A 221 -25.88 -25.66 28.49
N SER A 222 -27.04 -25.36 29.07
CA SER A 222 -28.10 -26.37 29.26
C SER A 222 -28.62 -26.90 27.90
N PRO A 223 -29.19 -28.13 27.84
CA PRO A 223 -29.80 -28.63 26.62
C PRO A 223 -30.87 -27.70 26.03
N ASP A 224 -31.67 -27.07 26.89
CA ASP A 224 -32.74 -26.16 26.47
C ASP A 224 -32.18 -24.85 25.91
N GLU A 225 -31.15 -24.30 26.54
CA GLU A 225 -30.43 -23.11 26.06
C GLU A 225 -29.73 -23.38 24.72
N ARG A 226 -29.17 -24.58 24.53
CA ARG A 226 -28.61 -25.00 23.23
C ARG A 226 -29.69 -25.10 22.15
N ALA A 227 -30.82 -25.72 22.46
CA ALA A 227 -31.93 -25.83 21.52
C ALA A 227 -32.46 -24.45 21.13
N TRP A 228 -32.54 -23.52 22.10
CA TRP A 228 -32.90 -22.14 21.84
C TRP A 228 -31.86 -21.41 20.96
N LEU A 229 -30.56 -21.52 21.26
CA LEU A 229 -29.50 -20.93 20.44
C LEU A 229 -29.49 -21.47 18.99
N HIS A 230 -29.73 -22.77 18.82
CA HIS A 230 -29.86 -23.37 17.49
C HIS A 230 -31.10 -22.85 16.75
N ALA A 231 -32.24 -22.76 17.42
CA ALA A 231 -33.46 -22.22 16.81
C ALA A 231 -33.30 -20.73 16.45
N GLU A 232 -32.63 -19.94 17.29
CA GLU A 232 -32.33 -18.54 17.01
C GLU A 232 -31.36 -18.38 15.83
N ALA A 233 -30.33 -19.24 15.75
CA ALA A 233 -29.40 -19.26 14.63
C ALA A 233 -30.09 -19.69 13.32
N GLU A 234 -30.95 -20.72 13.36
CA GLU A 234 -31.75 -21.13 12.20
C GLU A 234 -32.70 -20.02 11.74
N ALA A 235 -33.36 -19.34 12.69
CA ALA A 235 -34.23 -18.21 12.38
C ALA A 235 -33.44 -17.02 11.79
N PHE A 236 -32.23 -16.76 12.29
CA PHE A 236 -31.32 -15.75 11.75
C PHE A 236 -30.86 -16.09 10.34
N ASP A 237 -30.45 -17.34 10.10
CA ASP A 237 -30.04 -17.84 8.78
C ASP A 237 -31.21 -17.78 7.78
N GLU A 238 -32.42 -18.18 8.19
CA GLU A 238 -33.64 -18.09 7.37
C GLU A 238 -33.96 -16.62 7.04
N ALA A 239 -33.88 -15.72 8.03
CA ALA A 239 -34.07 -14.29 7.82
C ALA A 239 -33.02 -13.72 6.85
N ALA A 240 -31.75 -14.10 6.99
CA ALA A 240 -30.66 -13.67 6.11
C ALA A 240 -30.86 -14.17 4.67
N MET A 241 -31.25 -15.44 4.48
CA MET A 241 -31.57 -16.00 3.15
C MET A 241 -32.81 -15.37 2.51
N SER A 242 -33.73 -14.83 3.31
CA SER A 242 -34.93 -14.14 2.82
C SER A 242 -34.65 -12.70 2.35
N MET A 243 -33.52 -12.11 2.74
CA MET A 243 -33.11 -10.80 2.26
C MET A 243 -32.60 -10.90 0.82
N PRO A 244 -32.90 -9.92 -0.06
CA PRO A 244 -32.28 -9.85 -1.37
C PRO A 244 -30.75 -9.86 -1.23
N PRO A 245 -30.01 -10.67 -2.00
CA PRO A 245 -28.56 -10.68 -1.93
C PRO A 245 -28.03 -9.30 -2.36
N VAL A 246 -27.36 -8.60 -1.44
CA VAL A 246 -26.64 -7.37 -1.73
C VAL A 246 -25.23 -7.77 -2.13
N LEU A 247 -24.85 -7.48 -3.38
CA LEU A 247 -23.47 -7.66 -3.82
C LEU A 247 -22.67 -6.45 -3.35
N ASP A 248 -21.90 -6.63 -2.29
CA ASP A 248 -21.06 -5.62 -1.65
C ASP A 248 -19.62 -5.61 -2.20
N ALA A 249 -19.14 -6.76 -2.68
CA ALA A 249 -17.88 -6.88 -3.40
C ALA A 249 -17.86 -8.06 -4.37
N TYR A 250 -16.98 -8.01 -5.36
CA TYR A 250 -16.63 -9.15 -6.20
C TYR A 250 -15.18 -9.05 -6.68
N ALA A 251 -14.62 -10.14 -7.19
CA ALA A 251 -13.25 -10.15 -7.70
C ALA A 251 -13.14 -10.82 -9.06
N ILE A 252 -12.20 -10.36 -9.89
CA ILE A 252 -11.79 -11.00 -11.13
C ILE A 252 -10.34 -11.41 -10.99
N SER A 253 -10.02 -12.66 -11.29
CA SER A 253 -8.65 -13.17 -11.31
C SER A 253 -8.15 -13.29 -12.73
N VAL A 254 -6.85 -13.01 -12.91
CA VAL A 254 -6.14 -13.21 -14.16
C VAL A 254 -4.79 -13.83 -13.88
N ASP A 255 -4.59 -15.06 -14.34
CA ASP A 255 -3.28 -15.70 -14.34
C ASP A 255 -2.36 -15.00 -15.35
N ILE A 256 -1.29 -14.36 -14.88
CA ILE A 256 -0.34 -13.62 -15.74
C ILE A 256 0.90 -14.47 -16.02
N THR A 257 1.43 -15.14 -15.00
CA THR A 257 2.53 -16.09 -15.13
C THR A 257 2.20 -17.37 -14.37
N PRO A 258 2.97 -18.47 -14.54
CA PRO A 258 2.71 -19.71 -13.80
C PRO A 258 2.76 -19.59 -12.28
N MET A 259 3.29 -18.48 -11.75
CA MET A 259 3.45 -18.26 -10.32
C MET A 259 2.71 -17.02 -9.80
N SER A 260 2.21 -16.15 -10.67
CA SER A 260 1.66 -14.86 -10.30
C SER A 260 0.36 -14.56 -11.03
N ALA A 261 -0.61 -14.05 -10.28
CA ALA A 261 -1.89 -13.59 -10.78
C ALA A 261 -2.15 -12.13 -10.41
N VAL A 262 -3.03 -11.47 -11.16
CA VAL A 262 -3.58 -10.16 -10.81
C VAL A 262 -5.03 -10.34 -10.44
N HIS A 263 -5.43 -9.79 -9.29
CA HIS A 263 -6.82 -9.74 -8.85
C HIS A 263 -7.33 -8.31 -8.99
N VAL A 264 -8.48 -8.14 -9.63
CA VAL A 264 -9.26 -6.90 -9.61
C VAL A 264 -10.38 -7.08 -8.60
N ILE A 265 -10.25 -6.46 -7.43
CA ILE A 265 -11.23 -6.53 -6.35
C ILE A 265 -12.08 -5.26 -6.43
N VAL A 266 -13.38 -5.42 -6.58
CA VAL A 266 -14.33 -4.31 -6.71
C VAL A 266 -15.19 -4.25 -5.47
N SER A 267 -15.20 -3.09 -4.81
CA SER A 267 -15.95 -2.86 -3.57
C SER A 267 -16.22 -1.38 -3.35
N GLY A 268 -17.17 -1.05 -2.47
CA GLY A 268 -17.35 0.31 -1.97
C GLY A 268 -16.23 0.69 -0.99
N GLU A 269 -15.63 1.85 -1.18
CA GLU A 269 -14.54 2.40 -0.38
C GLU A 269 -14.95 3.74 0.23
N THR A 270 -14.64 3.90 1.51
CA THR A 270 -14.93 5.12 2.29
C THR A 270 -13.66 5.83 2.73
N ALA A 271 -12.54 5.11 2.81
CA ALA A 271 -11.21 5.67 3.04
C ALA A 271 -10.62 6.17 1.71
N ILE A 272 -11.10 7.34 1.27
CA ILE A 272 -10.69 7.95 0.00
C ILE A 272 -9.29 8.57 0.12
N PRO A 273 -8.35 8.29 -0.81
CA PRO A 273 -7.06 8.94 -0.84
C PRO A 273 -7.17 10.48 -0.83
N PRO A 274 -6.34 11.20 -0.06
CA PRO A 274 -6.40 12.66 0.04
C PRO A 274 -6.39 13.39 -1.31
N ALA A 275 -5.65 12.85 -2.29
CA ALA A 275 -5.55 13.37 -3.65
C ALA A 275 -6.89 13.46 -4.41
N LEU A 276 -7.90 12.67 -4.02
CA LEU A 276 -9.24 12.67 -4.64
C LEU A 276 -10.24 13.59 -3.92
N GLY A 277 -9.82 14.21 -2.81
CA GLY A 277 -10.65 15.04 -1.96
C GLY A 277 -11.67 14.25 -1.13
N HIS A 278 -12.46 14.97 -0.35
CA HIS A 278 -13.49 14.38 0.49
C HIS A 278 -14.72 13.93 -0.33
N ARG A 279 -15.24 12.74 -0.04
CA ARG A 279 -16.48 12.18 -0.61
C ARG A 279 -17.33 11.62 0.51
N GLU A 280 -18.48 12.24 0.78
CA GLU A 280 -19.38 11.81 1.86
C GLU A 280 -19.96 10.40 1.60
N ASP A 281 -20.31 10.11 0.34
CA ASP A 281 -20.94 8.84 -0.06
C ASP A 281 -19.92 7.72 -0.38
N GLY A 282 -18.62 7.98 -0.22
CA GLY A 282 -17.55 7.08 -0.67
C GLY A 282 -17.42 7.02 -2.20
N LEU A 283 -16.63 6.06 -2.68
CA LEU A 283 -16.43 5.74 -4.11
C LEU A 283 -16.39 4.23 -4.29
N ILE A 284 -16.53 3.77 -5.52
CA ILE A 284 -16.19 2.39 -5.88
C ILE A 284 -14.69 2.31 -6.14
N SER A 285 -14.01 1.38 -5.47
CA SER A 285 -12.62 1.05 -5.74
C SER A 285 -12.54 -0.22 -6.57
N TYR A 286 -11.74 -0.17 -7.64
CA TYR A 286 -11.27 -1.32 -8.38
C TYR A 286 -9.80 -1.52 -8.02
N ASP A 287 -9.53 -2.35 -7.03
CA ASP A 287 -8.20 -2.64 -6.52
C ASP A 287 -7.52 -3.69 -7.39
N LEU A 288 -6.48 -3.29 -8.13
CA LEU A 288 -5.64 -4.19 -8.92
C LEU A 288 -4.45 -4.63 -8.08
N ARG A 289 -4.52 -5.84 -7.53
CA ARG A 289 -3.52 -6.40 -6.62
C ARG A 289 -2.74 -7.53 -7.25
N TRP A 290 -1.45 -7.58 -6.94
CA TRP A 290 -0.60 -8.70 -7.31
C TRP A 290 -0.73 -9.83 -6.29
N ILE A 291 -1.18 -10.99 -6.74
CA ILE A 291 -1.11 -12.23 -5.97
C ILE A 291 0.21 -12.92 -6.29
N ALA A 292 1.20 -12.66 -5.44
CA ALA A 292 2.52 -13.26 -5.53
C ALA A 292 2.52 -14.70 -4.97
N PRO A 293 3.42 -15.58 -5.45
CA PRO A 293 3.51 -16.98 -5.01
C PRO A 293 3.99 -17.12 -3.55
N ASP A 294 4.67 -16.10 -3.03
CA ASP A 294 5.19 -16.04 -1.67
C ASP A 294 5.27 -14.59 -1.21
N MET A 295 4.49 -14.24 -0.19
CA MET A 295 4.49 -12.90 0.42
C MET A 295 5.85 -12.52 1.03
N ALA A 296 6.67 -13.49 1.43
CA ALA A 296 8.01 -13.16 1.94
C ALA A 296 8.93 -12.61 0.83
N LEU A 297 8.64 -12.90 -0.45
CA LEU A 297 9.41 -12.41 -1.60
C LEU A 297 9.02 -10.99 -2.00
N THR A 298 7.77 -10.56 -1.77
CA THR A 298 7.29 -9.19 -2.03
C THR A 298 7.94 -8.17 -1.09
N GLU A 299 8.29 -8.58 0.13
CA GLU A 299 8.88 -7.70 1.16
C GLU A 299 10.42 -7.58 1.09
N MET A 300 11.07 -8.28 0.15
CA MET A 300 12.53 -8.25 0.06
C MET A 300 13.04 -6.95 -0.59
N ASN A 301 13.84 -6.18 0.14
CA ASN A 301 14.52 -4.97 -0.39
C ASN A 301 15.43 -5.22 -1.62
N LYS A 302 15.87 -6.46 -1.85
CA LYS A 302 16.69 -6.84 -3.02
C LYS A 302 16.15 -8.12 -3.64
N PRO A 303 15.12 -8.02 -4.50
CA PRO A 303 14.52 -9.20 -5.11
C PRO A 303 15.49 -9.91 -6.06
N ARG A 304 15.36 -11.25 -6.13
CA ARG A 304 16.11 -12.06 -7.10
C ARG A 304 15.74 -11.67 -8.53
N ARG A 305 16.65 -11.89 -9.49
CA ARG A 305 16.44 -11.53 -10.91
C ARG A 305 15.13 -12.09 -11.49
N ALA A 306 14.81 -13.35 -11.23
CA ALA A 306 13.59 -13.99 -11.72
C ALA A 306 12.33 -13.27 -11.24
N TYR A 307 12.32 -12.86 -9.97
CA TYR A 307 11.22 -12.11 -9.37
C TYR A 307 11.07 -10.71 -9.96
N ARG A 308 12.18 -10.02 -10.24
CA ARG A 308 12.15 -8.72 -10.94
C ARG A 308 11.50 -8.81 -12.32
N LEU A 309 11.78 -9.86 -13.07
CA LEU A 309 11.17 -10.06 -14.39
C LEU A 309 9.67 -10.38 -14.29
N ASP A 310 9.28 -11.16 -13.29
CA ASP A 310 7.87 -11.47 -13.03
C ASP A 310 7.08 -10.21 -12.66
N ARG A 311 7.64 -9.41 -11.76
CA ARG A 311 7.10 -8.11 -11.36
C ARG A 311 6.90 -7.15 -12.52
N LEU A 312 7.86 -7.04 -13.45
CA LEU A 312 7.72 -6.18 -14.63
C LEU A 312 6.51 -6.58 -15.48
N LYS A 313 6.26 -7.89 -15.64
CA LYS A 313 5.06 -8.38 -16.35
C LYS A 313 3.77 -8.07 -15.61
N ILE A 314 3.82 -8.11 -14.27
CA ILE A 314 2.67 -7.79 -13.43
C ILE A 314 2.36 -6.30 -13.50
N ILE A 315 3.36 -5.42 -13.43
CA ILE A 315 3.19 -3.97 -13.60
C ILE A 315 2.49 -3.69 -14.94
N GLU A 316 3.01 -4.26 -16.04
CA GLU A 316 2.41 -4.11 -17.37
C GLU A 316 0.97 -4.65 -17.41
N ALA A 317 0.69 -5.78 -16.76
CA ALA A 317 -0.65 -6.36 -16.70
C ALA A 317 -1.64 -5.49 -15.91
N ILE A 318 -1.22 -4.94 -14.78
CA ILE A 318 -2.01 -4.03 -13.94
C ILE A 318 -2.33 -2.75 -14.71
N GLU A 319 -1.34 -2.13 -15.36
CA GLU A 319 -1.54 -0.93 -16.17
C GLU A 319 -2.53 -1.19 -17.33
N ASN A 320 -2.38 -2.33 -18.01
CA ASN A 320 -3.24 -2.71 -19.13
C ASN A 320 -4.68 -3.03 -18.70
N LEU A 321 -4.91 -3.45 -17.45
CA LEU A 321 -6.24 -3.62 -16.88
C LEU A 321 -6.83 -2.31 -16.34
N ALA A 322 -6.02 -1.47 -15.71
CA ALA A 322 -6.45 -0.20 -15.12
C ALA A 322 -6.96 0.78 -16.18
N LYS A 323 -6.28 0.89 -17.34
CA LYS A 323 -6.66 1.79 -18.45
C LYS A 323 -8.12 1.62 -18.91
N PRO A 324 -8.56 0.44 -19.36
CA PRO A 324 -9.93 0.27 -19.85
C PRO A 324 -10.97 0.33 -18.72
N LEU A 325 -10.62 -0.08 -17.49
CA LEU A 325 -11.52 0.08 -16.34
C LEU A 325 -11.77 1.56 -16.03
N ALA A 326 -10.71 2.38 -15.97
CA ALA A 326 -10.81 3.82 -15.79
C ALA A 326 -11.61 4.47 -16.92
N ALA A 327 -11.37 4.09 -18.18
CA ALA A 327 -12.11 4.61 -19.32
C ALA A 327 -13.61 4.26 -19.27
N ALA A 328 -13.95 3.01 -18.91
CA ALA A 328 -15.34 2.55 -18.85
C ALA A 328 -16.13 3.18 -17.69
N THR A 329 -15.44 3.56 -16.62
CA THR A 329 -16.06 4.10 -15.39
C THR A 329 -15.88 5.60 -15.23
N ASN A 330 -15.20 6.27 -16.17
CA ASN A 330 -14.70 7.64 -15.99
C ASN A 330 -13.94 7.81 -14.65
N GLY A 331 -13.18 6.78 -14.28
CA GLY A 331 -12.49 6.68 -13.00
C GLY A 331 -11.10 7.32 -13.02
N VAL A 332 -10.59 7.59 -11.82
CA VAL A 332 -9.24 8.14 -11.58
C VAL A 332 -8.31 7.02 -11.13
N ILE A 333 -7.17 6.87 -11.79
CA ILE A 333 -6.17 5.86 -11.46
C ILE A 333 -5.24 6.43 -10.38
N VAL A 334 -5.03 5.63 -9.34
CA VAL A 334 -4.18 5.94 -8.18
C VAL A 334 -3.18 4.79 -8.00
N ASP A 335 -1.89 5.10 -7.89
CA ASP A 335 -0.85 4.09 -7.67
C ASP A 335 -0.77 3.60 -6.21
N ALA A 336 0.09 2.62 -5.93
CA ALA A 336 0.27 2.07 -4.58
C ALA A 336 0.81 3.10 -3.57
N ASP A 337 1.45 4.18 -4.04
CA ASP A 337 1.88 5.30 -3.22
C ASP A 337 0.82 6.41 -3.15
N GLU A 338 -0.42 6.07 -3.50
CA GLU A 338 -1.61 6.92 -3.54
C GLU A 338 -1.47 8.23 -4.33
N PHE A 339 -0.61 8.24 -5.33
CA PHE A 339 -0.55 9.33 -6.30
C PHE A 339 -1.52 9.05 -7.46
N VAL A 340 -2.26 10.08 -7.85
CA VAL A 340 -3.02 10.11 -9.09
C VAL A 340 -2.06 10.05 -10.27
N VAL A 341 -2.28 9.09 -11.16
CA VAL A 341 -1.46 8.85 -12.34
C VAL A 341 -2.30 8.84 -13.61
N SER A 342 -1.65 9.16 -14.73
CA SER A 342 -2.22 9.02 -16.08
C SER A 342 -1.39 8.00 -16.84
N LEU A 343 -2.03 7.01 -17.45
CA LEU A 343 -1.39 5.87 -18.14
C LEU A 343 -1.59 5.89 -19.65
#